data_AF-A0A7S2XPG8-F1
#
_entry.id   AF-A0A7S2XPG8-F1
#
_cell.length_a   1.000
_cell.length_b   1.000
_cell.length_c   1.000
_cell.angle_alpha   90.00
_cell.angle_beta   90.00
_cell.angle_gamma   90.00
#
_symmetry.space_group_name_H-M   'P 1'
#
loop_
_entity.id
_entity.type
_entity.pdbx_description
1 polymer ?
#
loop_
_entity_poly.entity_id
_entity_poly.type
_entity_poly.pdbx_seq_one_letter_code
_entity_poly.pdbx_strand_id
1 'polypeptide(L)'
;MSNNDDETNNMKNNVGDGGGSEPSAATPVVMEDGPTLRSVSMMPRPGFRQHVDVGMLKTSGMSKSEITNSEIIDKSSYFSAPKGGSSELEQPDADSTDFFRSNWSPAALRPIPAYYPLEKSSRLVGEENISVVAARVSECLRMLSVQADYDNNMATAALCTPEHVEMHLSLWQGSGKYPQGIIAELQRRKGDAMTFHMYCRHILDAAVGNFDAVEFAAKNGQDVNHAYSKMAERLLTSEAHIGKSDEKKNSYIALEIAASLLKKDRMDARQLGMESLCLLTDPKKTCLSTAIIASRVVLLGTALDEKKDSGALDEEDIMFEMSHLGIREAILSLVQFRRLGDDGDYDDDSDDGAQDRRHPEEKEHNDLLHNLALAVLANSLAVIENCDMEPALAKNHADSGESKTCVADCFLSDAEEISKHDILKTLIGELGRASGKPHDACLSAKCLGSLFTASKDARRRAQELKALKVVNTALEVGQRTHVKLETETRKIVKTLSLTRPLEPAAL
;
A
#
# COMPACT_ATOMS: atom_id res chain seq x y z
N MET A 1 33.20 20.78 -71.85
CA MET A 1 34.02 21.71 -71.04
C MET A 1 33.63 21.44 -69.59
N SER A 2 34.12 20.38 -68.96
CA SER A 2 35.48 20.28 -68.32
C SER A 2 35.53 21.26 -67.15
N ASN A 3 35.78 20.94 -65.88
CA ASN A 3 36.51 19.85 -65.19
C ASN A 3 36.18 20.00 -63.67
N ASN A 4 36.09 18.93 -62.86
CA ASN A 4 37.11 18.39 -61.92
C ASN A 4 37.69 19.43 -60.95
N ASP A 5 38.10 19.19 -59.71
CA ASP A 5 38.12 18.11 -58.69
C ASP A 5 38.67 18.85 -57.42
N ASP A 6 38.51 18.28 -56.21
CA ASP A 6 39.61 18.07 -55.24
C ASP A 6 39.13 17.98 -53.79
N GLU A 7 39.07 16.73 -53.32
CA GLU A 7 39.33 16.32 -51.95
C GLU A 7 40.82 16.48 -51.63
N THR A 8 41.20 16.82 -50.40
CA THR A 8 42.42 16.26 -49.80
C THR A 8 42.40 16.22 -48.26
N ASN A 9 42.66 15.01 -47.79
CA ASN A 9 43.11 14.53 -46.48
C ASN A 9 44.15 15.42 -45.75
N ASN A 10 44.12 15.38 -44.42
CA ASN A 10 45.27 15.75 -43.58
C ASN A 10 45.45 14.76 -42.41
N MET A 11 46.24 13.71 -42.63
CA MET A 11 46.88 12.89 -41.60
C MET A 11 48.16 13.57 -41.14
N LYS A 12 48.32 13.79 -39.82
CA LYS A 12 49.60 14.16 -39.21
C LYS A 12 50.08 13.02 -38.30
N ASN A 13 51.04 12.26 -38.83
CA ASN A 13 51.98 11.44 -38.07
C ASN A 13 53.00 12.35 -37.37
N ASN A 14 53.32 12.05 -36.12
CA ASN A 14 54.48 12.63 -35.45
C ASN A 14 55.30 11.49 -34.83
N VAL A 15 56.49 11.28 -35.38
CA VAL A 15 57.54 10.38 -34.88
C VAL A 15 58.64 11.28 -34.32
N GLY A 16 59.04 11.04 -33.08
CA GLY A 16 60.11 11.76 -32.40
C GLY A 16 60.74 10.88 -31.33
N ASP A 17 61.81 10.21 -31.75
CA ASP A 17 62.75 9.36 -31.02
C ASP A 17 63.54 10.12 -29.94
N GLY A 18 64.04 9.42 -28.92
CA GLY A 18 64.91 10.01 -27.89
C GLY A 18 65.04 9.18 -26.62
N GLY A 19 65.91 8.18 -26.65
CA GLY A 19 66.29 7.37 -25.49
C GLY A 19 67.03 8.14 -24.38
N GLY A 20 66.83 7.67 -23.15
CA GLY A 20 67.55 8.10 -21.96
C GLY A 20 67.37 7.08 -20.85
N SER A 21 68.35 6.19 -20.71
CA SER A 21 68.51 5.21 -19.63
C SER A 21 69.01 5.88 -18.35
N GLU A 22 68.36 5.65 -17.20
CA GLU A 22 68.97 5.60 -15.85
C GLU A 22 67.91 5.23 -14.77
N PRO A 23 68.29 4.85 -13.52
CA PRO A 23 67.88 3.57 -12.95
C PRO A 23 66.75 3.64 -11.92
N SER A 24 66.05 2.50 -11.85
CA SER A 24 65.10 2.02 -10.85
C SER A 24 65.36 2.49 -9.40
N ALA A 25 64.51 3.39 -8.92
CA ALA A 25 64.24 3.57 -7.50
C ALA A 25 62.98 2.77 -7.13
N ALA A 26 63.15 1.79 -6.23
CA ALA A 26 62.10 0.92 -5.74
C ALA A 26 60.95 1.71 -5.12
N THR A 27 59.76 1.59 -5.71
CA THR A 27 58.50 2.06 -5.14
C THR A 27 58.09 1.10 -4.01
N PRO A 28 57.74 1.59 -2.82
CA PRO A 28 57.26 0.72 -1.75
C PRO A 28 55.89 0.16 -2.15
N VAL A 29 55.77 -1.17 -2.12
CA VAL A 29 54.50 -1.88 -2.23
C VAL A 29 53.63 -1.44 -1.06
N VAL A 30 52.64 -0.59 -1.34
CA VAL A 30 51.53 -0.33 -0.42
C VAL A 30 50.66 -1.58 -0.46
N MET A 31 50.79 -2.41 0.58
CA MET A 31 49.80 -3.44 0.86
C MET A 31 48.50 -2.72 1.24
N GLU A 32 47.48 -2.83 0.39
CA GLU A 32 46.11 -2.50 0.80
C GLU A 32 45.70 -3.49 1.87
N ASP A 33 45.67 -3.02 3.12
CA ASP A 33 44.98 -3.69 4.22
C ASP A 33 43.49 -3.76 3.85
N GLY A 34 43.08 -4.93 3.39
CA GLY A 34 41.67 -5.26 3.24
C GLY A 34 40.92 -5.09 4.57
N PRO A 35 39.61 -4.79 4.53
CA PRO A 35 38.83 -4.55 5.74
C PRO A 35 38.90 -5.75 6.67
N THR A 36 39.54 -5.56 7.83
CA THR A 36 39.54 -6.52 8.92
C THR A 36 38.11 -6.62 9.45
N LEU A 37 37.42 -7.69 9.06
CA LEU A 37 36.15 -8.10 9.66
C LEU A 37 36.39 -8.32 11.15
N ARG A 38 36.00 -7.34 11.98
CA ARG A 38 35.93 -7.52 13.42
C ARG A 38 34.93 -8.62 13.69
N SER A 39 35.40 -9.78 14.15
CA SER A 39 34.54 -10.82 14.69
C SER A 39 33.78 -10.23 15.87
N VAL A 40 32.47 -10.01 15.70
CA VAL A 40 31.59 -9.72 16.82
C VAL A 40 31.43 -11.02 17.59
N SER A 41 32.21 -11.16 18.66
CA SER A 41 31.99 -12.22 19.64
C SER A 41 30.61 -11.99 20.27
N MET A 42 29.65 -12.83 19.91
CA MET A 42 28.35 -12.89 20.55
C MET A 42 28.59 -13.27 22.01
N MET A 43 28.50 -12.28 22.91
CA MET A 43 28.51 -12.57 24.34
C MET A 43 27.39 -13.57 24.65
N PRO A 44 27.69 -14.68 25.34
CA PRO A 44 26.64 -15.57 25.80
C PRO A 44 25.74 -14.82 26.77
N ARG A 45 24.41 -14.87 26.50
CA ARG A 45 23.39 -14.37 27.41
C ARG A 45 23.66 -14.91 28.82
N PRO A 46 23.73 -14.07 29.86
CA PRO A 46 23.85 -14.56 31.22
C PRO A 46 22.61 -15.39 31.55
N GLY A 47 22.82 -16.68 31.74
CA GLY A 47 21.80 -17.61 32.18
C GLY A 47 21.32 -17.22 33.57
N PHE A 48 20.01 -16.97 33.69
CA PHE A 48 19.32 -16.93 34.97
C PHE A 48 19.35 -18.35 35.59
N ARG A 49 20.40 -18.64 36.36
CA ARG A 49 20.42 -19.72 37.35
C ARG A 49 20.07 -19.12 38.70
N GLN A 50 18.82 -19.30 39.13
CA GLN A 50 18.46 -19.21 40.54
C GLN A 50 18.75 -20.56 41.19
N HIS A 51 19.89 -20.65 41.86
CA HIS A 51 20.07 -21.53 43.02
C HIS A 51 19.99 -20.60 44.23
N VAL A 52 18.95 -20.75 45.06
CA VAL A 52 18.90 -20.09 46.36
C VAL A 52 18.88 -21.20 47.40
N ASP A 53 19.95 -21.20 48.21
CA ASP A 53 20.11 -22.03 49.38
C ASP A 53 19.00 -21.75 50.41
N VAL A 54 18.42 -22.83 50.91
CA VAL A 54 17.44 -22.85 51.99
C VAL A 54 18.20 -22.67 53.31
N GLY A 55 18.34 -21.42 53.74
CA GLY A 55 18.79 -21.05 55.08
C GLY A 55 17.60 -20.96 56.05
N MET A 56 17.57 -21.88 57.01
CA MET A 56 16.62 -21.92 58.13
C MET A 56 16.52 -20.57 58.86
N LEU A 57 15.31 -20.00 58.94
CA LEU A 57 14.98 -18.97 59.91
C LEU A 57 13.71 -19.35 60.68
N LYS A 58 13.84 -19.13 61.99
CA LYS A 58 13.00 -19.62 63.06
C LYS A 58 11.59 -19.05 63.02
N THR A 59 10.65 -19.93 63.34
CA THR A 59 9.25 -19.70 63.65
C THR A 59 9.05 -18.71 64.80
N SER A 60 8.28 -17.65 64.58
CA SER A 60 7.48 -17.01 65.63
C SER A 60 6.02 -16.97 65.18
N GLY A 61 5.14 -17.46 66.04
CA GLY A 61 3.74 -17.73 65.75
C GLY A 61 2.93 -16.46 65.51
N MET A 62 2.07 -16.52 64.49
CA MET A 62 0.90 -15.67 64.38
C MET A 62 -0.32 -16.57 64.09
N SER A 63 -1.39 -16.22 64.77
CA SER A 63 -2.66 -16.94 64.91
C SER A 63 -3.38 -17.16 63.57
N LYS A 64 -3.96 -18.36 63.43
CA LYS A 64 -4.99 -18.69 62.44
C LYS A 64 -6.22 -17.80 62.65
N SER A 65 -6.47 -16.89 61.73
CA SER A 65 -7.80 -16.33 61.49
C SER A 65 -8.11 -16.47 59.99
N GLU A 66 -9.13 -17.28 59.72
CA GLU A 66 -10.04 -17.27 58.56
C GLU A 66 -9.53 -16.60 57.28
N ILE A 67 -8.92 -17.42 56.41
CA ILE A 67 -8.83 -17.11 54.97
C ILE A 67 -10.18 -17.52 54.37
N THR A 68 -11.02 -16.52 54.11
CA THR A 68 -12.28 -16.67 53.39
C THR A 68 -12.01 -17.01 51.92
N ASN A 69 -12.82 -17.92 51.35
CA ASN A 69 -12.76 -18.46 49.99
C ASN A 69 -13.02 -17.42 48.85
N SER A 70 -12.54 -16.19 48.96
CA SER A 70 -12.82 -15.10 48.02
C SER A 70 -11.78 -14.92 46.89
N GLU A 71 -10.78 -15.78 46.78
CA GLU A 71 -9.73 -15.69 45.74
C GLU A 71 -9.81 -16.80 44.66
N ILE A 72 -10.98 -17.42 44.47
CA ILE A 72 -11.19 -18.25 43.28
C ILE A 72 -11.44 -17.33 42.09
N ILE A 73 -10.42 -17.18 41.24
CA ILE A 73 -10.45 -16.38 40.01
C ILE A 73 -11.51 -16.96 39.08
N ASP A 74 -12.65 -16.26 38.95
CA ASP A 74 -13.70 -16.60 38.01
C ASP A 74 -13.30 -16.23 36.59
N LYS A 75 -12.71 -17.18 35.86
CA LYS A 75 -12.35 -17.03 34.44
C LYS A 75 -13.57 -16.78 33.53
N SER A 76 -14.79 -17.11 33.97
CA SER A 76 -16.00 -16.91 33.16
C SER A 76 -16.46 -15.44 33.16
N SER A 77 -16.13 -14.67 34.20
CA SER A 77 -16.40 -13.23 34.23
C SER A 77 -15.56 -12.46 33.21
N TYR A 78 -14.45 -13.02 32.71
CA TYR A 78 -13.52 -12.39 31.77
C TYR A 78 -14.13 -12.18 30.38
N PHE A 79 -14.98 -13.11 29.94
CA PHE A 79 -15.68 -13.07 28.64
C PHE A 79 -17.14 -12.64 28.78
N SER A 80 -17.61 -12.38 29.99
CA SER A 80 -18.96 -11.88 30.21
C SER A 80 -19.09 -10.48 29.64
N ALA A 81 -20.11 -10.27 28.78
CA ALA A 81 -20.46 -8.93 28.30
C ALA A 81 -20.68 -7.98 29.48
N PRO A 82 -20.36 -6.67 29.34
CA PRO A 82 -20.64 -5.70 30.39
C PRO A 82 -22.13 -5.78 30.74
N LYS A 83 -22.45 -5.90 32.04
CA LYS A 83 -23.83 -5.91 32.53
C LYS A 83 -24.42 -4.53 32.28
N GLY A 84 -24.99 -4.33 31.10
CA GLY A 84 -25.72 -3.13 30.75
C GLY A 84 -26.92 -3.01 31.67
N GLY A 85 -26.87 -2.09 32.62
CA GLY A 85 -28.07 -1.63 33.31
C GLY A 85 -28.95 -0.98 32.25
N SER A 86 -30.08 -1.60 31.95
CA SER A 86 -31.11 -1.06 31.06
C SER A 86 -31.77 0.14 31.75
N SER A 87 -31.08 1.27 31.79
CA SER A 87 -31.68 2.55 32.11
C SER A 87 -32.28 3.09 30.82
N GLU A 88 -33.61 3.17 30.78
CA GLU A 88 -34.40 3.90 29.79
C GLU A 88 -33.89 5.35 29.77
N LEU A 89 -33.02 5.68 28.81
CA LEU A 89 -32.51 7.03 28.59
C LEU A 89 -33.43 7.72 27.60
N GLU A 90 -34.07 8.79 28.07
CA GLU A 90 -34.89 9.70 27.27
C GLU A 90 -34.12 10.17 26.03
N GLN A 91 -34.75 10.08 24.87
CA GLN A 91 -34.19 10.53 23.59
C GLN A 91 -34.16 12.07 23.58
N PRO A 92 -32.98 12.71 23.42
CA PRO A 92 -32.89 14.16 23.33
C PRO A 92 -33.44 14.70 22.00
N ASP A 93 -34.07 15.88 22.07
CA ASP A 93 -34.71 16.58 20.95
C ASP A 93 -33.79 16.78 19.73
N ALA A 94 -34.35 16.55 18.53
CA ALA A 94 -33.63 16.22 17.29
C ALA A 94 -33.03 17.39 16.48
N ASP A 95 -32.88 18.60 17.01
CA ASP A 95 -32.91 19.80 16.13
C ASP A 95 -31.60 20.58 15.92
N SER A 96 -30.38 20.09 16.24
CA SER A 96 -29.15 20.84 15.81
C SER A 96 -27.78 20.12 15.82
N THR A 97 -27.65 18.84 16.16
CA THR A 97 -26.33 18.19 16.36
C THR A 97 -26.03 17.03 15.43
N ASP A 98 -26.49 17.09 14.17
CA ASP A 98 -26.22 16.05 13.16
C ASP A 98 -24.74 16.00 12.70
N PHE A 99 -23.86 16.80 13.30
CA PHE A 99 -22.47 17.00 12.87
C PHE A 99 -21.50 15.85 13.19
N PHE A 100 -21.86 14.86 14.01
CA PHE A 100 -20.95 13.75 14.34
C PHE A 100 -21.67 12.40 14.46
N ARG A 101 -22.26 11.91 13.36
CA ARG A 101 -22.64 10.49 13.29
C ARG A 101 -21.37 9.63 13.15
N SER A 102 -20.75 9.32 14.29
CA SER A 102 -19.68 8.33 14.40
C SER A 102 -20.20 6.95 13.97
N ASN A 103 -19.38 6.16 13.26
CA ASN A 103 -19.71 4.76 12.98
C ASN A 103 -19.40 3.85 14.19
N TRP A 104 -18.80 4.39 15.25
CA TRP A 104 -18.47 3.70 16.48
C TRP A 104 -19.19 4.31 17.67
N SER A 105 -20.00 3.51 18.35
CA SER A 105 -20.87 3.93 19.46
C SER A 105 -20.87 2.88 20.58
N PRO A 106 -19.74 2.67 21.26
CA PRO A 106 -19.64 1.72 22.35
C PRO A 106 -20.56 2.14 23.52
N ALA A 107 -21.27 1.17 24.10
CA ALA A 107 -22.27 1.42 25.14
C ALA A 107 -21.66 1.52 26.54
N ALA A 108 -20.61 0.74 26.81
CA ALA A 108 -19.94 0.68 28.11
C ALA A 108 -18.48 0.29 27.95
N LEU A 109 -17.65 0.71 28.91
CA LEU A 109 -16.26 0.32 29.01
C LEU A 109 -16.10 -0.84 29.99
N ARG A 110 -15.19 -1.76 29.66
CA ARG A 110 -14.77 -2.82 30.57
C ARG A 110 -13.58 -2.34 31.41
N PRO A 111 -13.48 -2.72 32.69
CA PRO A 111 -12.26 -2.46 33.46
C PRO A 111 -11.09 -3.24 32.86
N ILE A 112 -9.88 -2.73 33.04
CA ILE A 112 -8.66 -3.45 32.67
C ILE A 112 -8.59 -4.75 33.49
N PRO A 113 -8.39 -5.92 32.86
CA PRO A 113 -8.27 -7.17 33.59
C PRO A 113 -7.10 -7.15 34.58
N ALA A 114 -7.27 -7.84 35.72
CA ALA A 114 -6.20 -7.99 36.70
C ALA A 114 -4.95 -8.61 36.04
N TYR A 115 -3.78 -8.02 36.32
CA TYR A 115 -2.47 -8.43 35.78
C TYR A 115 -2.29 -8.27 34.26
N TYR A 116 -3.20 -7.59 33.57
CA TYR A 116 -3.02 -7.27 32.17
C TYR A 116 -1.92 -6.20 31.99
N PRO A 117 -0.80 -6.50 31.31
CA PRO A 117 0.27 -5.53 31.12
C PRO A 117 -0.10 -4.58 29.97
N LEU A 118 -0.51 -3.36 30.31
CA LEU A 118 -0.76 -2.32 29.30
C LEU A 118 0.48 -2.07 28.45
N GLU A 119 0.30 -1.99 27.13
CA GLU A 119 1.37 -1.64 26.21
C GLU A 119 1.76 -0.16 26.29
N LYS A 120 2.97 0.16 25.82
CA LYS A 120 3.44 1.56 25.71
C LYS A 120 2.61 2.39 24.73
N SER A 121 1.92 1.72 23.82
CA SER A 121 0.92 2.26 22.90
C SER A 121 -0.45 2.42 23.58
N SER A 122 -0.44 2.94 24.81
CA SER A 122 -1.65 3.32 25.55
C SER A 122 -1.60 4.78 25.99
N ARG A 123 -2.77 5.42 26.05
CA ARG A 123 -2.95 6.78 26.57
C ARG A 123 -4.13 6.82 27.52
N LEU A 124 -3.96 7.56 28.60
CA LEU A 124 -5.06 7.97 29.46
C LEU A 124 -5.72 9.20 28.83
N VAL A 125 -7.00 9.07 28.52
CA VAL A 125 -7.91 10.15 28.17
C VAL A 125 -8.57 10.64 29.46
N GLY A 126 -8.79 11.95 29.58
CA GLY A 126 -9.41 12.57 30.75
C GLY A 126 -10.86 12.12 30.99
N GLU A 127 -11.58 12.86 31.84
CA GLU A 127 -12.99 12.62 32.18
C GLU A 127 -13.93 13.03 31.03
N GLU A 128 -13.76 12.41 29.88
CA GLU A 128 -14.55 12.65 28.69
C GLU A 128 -15.58 11.54 28.45
N ASN A 129 -16.66 11.88 27.74
CA ASN A 129 -17.67 10.90 27.38
C ASN A 129 -17.12 9.89 26.35
N ILE A 130 -17.42 8.61 26.53
CA ILE A 130 -17.04 7.52 25.62
C ILE A 130 -17.43 7.80 24.17
N SER A 131 -18.59 8.42 23.93
CA SER A 131 -19.09 8.75 22.59
C SER A 131 -18.21 9.80 21.91
N VAL A 132 -17.67 10.77 22.66
CA VAL A 132 -16.78 11.81 22.15
C VAL A 132 -15.41 11.23 21.80
N VAL A 133 -14.87 10.33 22.64
CA VAL A 133 -13.64 9.59 22.33
C VAL A 133 -13.82 8.73 21.09
N ALA A 134 -14.89 7.93 21.03
CA ALA A 134 -15.19 7.05 19.91
C ALA A 134 -15.38 7.85 18.59
N ALA A 135 -16.07 8.99 18.64
CA ALA A 135 -16.26 9.86 17.48
C ALA A 135 -14.93 10.45 16.96
N ARG A 136 -14.07 10.97 17.85
CA ARG A 136 -12.74 11.48 17.46
C ARG A 136 -11.87 10.41 16.84
N VAL A 137 -11.87 9.21 17.43
CA VAL A 137 -11.09 8.08 16.90
C VAL A 137 -11.66 7.61 15.56
N SER A 138 -12.98 7.45 15.44
CA SER A 138 -13.61 7.06 14.17
C SER A 138 -13.30 8.06 13.06
N GLU A 139 -13.33 9.37 13.35
CA GLU A 139 -12.98 10.40 12.37
C GLU A 139 -11.49 10.37 12.01
N CYS A 140 -10.61 10.16 12.99
CA CYS A 140 -9.18 9.97 12.72
C CYS A 140 -8.94 8.77 11.81
N LEU A 141 -9.56 7.61 12.08
CA LEU A 141 -9.44 6.42 11.24
C LEU A 141 -9.92 6.67 9.81
N ARG A 142 -11.04 7.41 9.65
CA ARG A 142 -11.55 7.84 8.34
C ARG A 142 -10.53 8.70 7.58
N MET A 143 -9.95 9.69 8.25
CA MET A 143 -8.94 10.60 7.70
C MET A 143 -7.64 9.89 7.33
N LEU A 144 -7.24 8.90 8.13
CA LEU A 144 -6.08 8.05 7.88
C LEU A 144 -6.36 6.95 6.84
N SER A 145 -7.62 6.79 6.42
CA SER A 145 -8.08 5.72 5.51
C SER A 145 -7.76 4.32 6.06
N VAL A 146 -7.97 4.15 7.36
CA VAL A 146 -7.83 2.87 8.07
C VAL A 146 -9.18 2.18 8.05
N GLN A 147 -9.21 0.94 7.55
CA GLN A 147 -10.39 0.08 7.66
C GLN A 147 -10.60 -0.27 9.13
N ALA A 148 -11.83 -0.15 9.60
CA ALA A 148 -12.18 -0.44 10.99
C ALA A 148 -13.42 -1.34 11.05
N ASP A 149 -13.31 -2.43 11.81
CA ASP A 149 -14.43 -3.27 12.23
C ASP A 149 -14.67 -3.06 13.73
N TYR A 150 -15.80 -2.45 14.06
CA TYR A 150 -16.10 -1.97 15.41
C TYR A 150 -16.95 -2.97 16.19
N ASP A 151 -16.51 -3.30 17.41
CA ASP A 151 -17.33 -4.01 18.39
C ASP A 151 -17.80 -3.04 19.48
N ASN A 152 -19.07 -2.65 19.40
CA ASN A 152 -19.71 -1.75 20.36
C ASN A 152 -19.93 -2.37 21.75
N ASN A 153 -20.00 -3.70 21.84
CA ASN A 153 -20.22 -4.41 23.11
C ASN A 153 -18.93 -4.49 23.91
N MET A 154 -17.81 -4.72 23.21
CA MET A 154 -16.49 -4.84 23.82
C MET A 154 -15.72 -3.53 23.88
N ALA A 155 -16.21 -2.48 23.22
CA ALA A 155 -15.52 -1.21 23.00
C ALA A 155 -14.14 -1.41 22.37
N THR A 156 -14.08 -2.29 21.37
CA THR A 156 -12.86 -2.63 20.62
C THR A 156 -13.05 -2.38 19.13
N ALA A 157 -11.94 -2.26 18.40
CA ALA A 157 -11.96 -2.20 16.95
C ALA A 157 -10.78 -2.99 16.36
N ALA A 158 -11.06 -3.83 15.35
CA ALA A 158 -10.03 -4.42 14.50
C ALA A 158 -9.73 -3.44 13.37
N LEU A 159 -8.47 -3.09 13.20
CA LEU A 159 -8.03 -2.06 12.26
C LEU A 159 -7.06 -2.64 11.24
N CYS A 160 -7.18 -2.21 9.99
CA CYS A 160 -6.21 -2.52 8.93
C CYS A 160 -5.81 -1.24 8.20
N THR A 161 -4.51 -0.98 8.05
CA THR A 161 -4.00 0.16 7.26
C THR A 161 -3.90 -0.21 5.76
N PRO A 162 -3.81 0.78 4.85
CA PRO A 162 -3.57 0.51 3.43
C PRO A 162 -2.27 -0.26 3.13
N GLU A 163 -1.31 -0.26 4.06
CA GLU A 163 -0.05 -1.01 4.02
C GLU A 163 -0.16 -2.39 4.69
N HIS A 164 -1.37 -2.88 4.95
CA HIS A 164 -1.65 -4.19 5.58
C HIS A 164 -1.07 -4.35 6.99
N VAL A 165 -1.00 -3.26 7.75
CA VAL A 165 -0.72 -3.32 9.18
C VAL A 165 -2.01 -3.55 9.94
N GLU A 166 -2.12 -4.71 10.57
CA GLU A 166 -3.27 -5.08 11.40
C GLU A 166 -3.04 -4.63 12.85
N MET A 167 -4.02 -3.92 13.40
CA MET A 167 -3.98 -3.39 14.75
C MET A 167 -5.27 -3.70 15.49
N HIS A 168 -5.21 -3.70 16.80
CA HIS A 168 -6.38 -3.88 17.67
C HIS A 168 -6.46 -2.72 18.65
N LEU A 169 -7.54 -1.94 18.55
CA LEU A 169 -7.84 -0.84 19.45
C LEU A 169 -8.79 -1.33 20.55
N SER A 170 -8.46 -0.99 21.80
CA SER A 170 -9.31 -1.25 22.96
C SER A 170 -9.52 0.05 23.74
N LEU A 171 -10.77 0.33 24.10
CA LEU A 171 -11.09 1.33 25.12
C LEU A 171 -11.38 0.63 26.44
N TRP A 172 -10.67 1.01 27.47
CA TRP A 172 -10.80 0.48 28.82
C TRP A 172 -11.31 1.54 29.78
N GLN A 173 -12.03 1.11 30.81
CA GLN A 173 -12.34 1.95 31.96
C GLN A 173 -11.07 2.09 32.81
N GLY A 174 -10.72 3.32 33.16
CA GLY A 174 -9.63 3.62 34.06
C GLY A 174 -9.82 2.96 35.43
N SER A 175 -8.70 2.61 36.08
CA SER A 175 -8.70 1.99 37.41
C SER A 175 -7.67 2.65 38.33
N GLY A 176 -7.81 2.43 39.63
CA GLY A 176 -6.86 2.92 40.64
C GLY A 176 -6.80 4.44 40.72
N LYS A 177 -5.68 5.03 40.28
CA LYS A 177 -5.42 6.48 40.38
C LYS A 177 -6.30 7.34 39.47
N TYR A 178 -6.90 6.75 38.43
CA TYR A 178 -7.75 7.45 37.48
C TYR A 178 -9.05 6.65 37.23
N PRO A 179 -9.93 6.53 38.24
CA PRO A 179 -11.13 5.69 38.15
C PRO A 179 -12.19 6.24 37.18
N GLN A 180 -12.09 7.51 36.80
CA GLN A 180 -13.02 8.20 35.90
C GLN A 180 -12.44 8.43 34.49
N GLY A 181 -11.20 8.02 34.24
CA GLY A 181 -10.57 8.18 32.93
C GLY A 181 -10.90 7.03 31.96
N ILE A 182 -10.69 7.27 30.68
CA ILE A 182 -10.75 6.24 29.63
C ILE A 182 -9.31 5.93 29.21
N ILE A 183 -8.96 4.65 29.08
CA ILE A 183 -7.63 4.26 28.58
C ILE A 183 -7.81 3.72 27.17
N ALA A 184 -7.23 4.42 26.20
CA ALA A 184 -7.15 3.95 24.83
C ALA A 184 -5.84 3.19 24.64
N GLU A 185 -5.91 1.93 24.23
CA GLU A 185 -4.74 1.09 23.96
C GLU A 185 -4.81 0.56 22.53
N LEU A 186 -3.69 0.64 21.82
CA LEU A 186 -3.54 0.12 20.47
C LEU A 186 -2.45 -0.95 20.45
N GLN A 187 -2.76 -2.13 19.93
CA GLN A 187 -1.84 -3.26 19.85
C GLN A 187 -1.58 -3.64 18.39
N ARG A 188 -0.32 -3.90 18.03
CA ARG A 188 0.00 -4.43 16.70
C ARG A 188 -0.28 -5.94 16.66
N ARG A 189 -1.02 -6.40 15.65
CA ARG A 189 -1.26 -7.83 15.39
C ARG A 189 -0.35 -8.36 14.29
N LYS A 190 -0.19 -7.59 13.21
CA LYS A 190 0.61 -7.95 12.02
C LYS A 190 1.20 -6.71 11.36
N GLY A 191 2.24 -6.89 10.53
CA GLY A 191 2.81 -5.84 9.68
C GLY A 191 3.99 -5.09 10.28
N ASP A 192 4.46 -4.07 9.57
CA ASP A 192 5.67 -3.32 9.92
C ASP A 192 5.52 -2.48 11.21
N ALA A 193 6.58 -2.46 12.02
CA ALA A 193 6.60 -1.77 13.31
C ALA A 193 6.67 -0.24 13.15
N MET A 194 7.38 0.26 12.15
CA MET A 194 7.51 1.69 11.90
C MET A 194 6.14 2.25 11.48
N THR A 195 5.50 1.61 10.49
CA THR A 195 4.15 1.94 10.05
C THR A 195 3.15 1.89 11.21
N PHE A 196 3.16 0.82 12.01
CA PHE A 196 2.33 0.75 13.22
C PHE A 196 2.50 1.97 14.12
N HIS A 197 3.74 2.35 14.46
CA HIS A 197 3.97 3.48 15.36
C HIS A 197 3.57 4.84 14.78
N MET A 198 3.63 5.00 13.44
CA MET A 198 3.12 6.20 12.77
C MET A 198 1.60 6.34 12.97
N TYR A 199 0.85 5.29 12.62
CA TYR A 199 -0.61 5.27 12.78
C TYR A 199 -1.03 5.36 14.25
N CYS A 200 -0.36 4.60 15.12
CA CYS A 200 -0.61 4.56 16.56
C CYS A 200 -0.54 5.94 17.20
N ARG A 201 0.43 6.77 16.80
CA ARG A 201 0.56 8.13 17.33
C ARG A 201 -0.67 8.98 17.00
N HIS A 202 -1.07 9.01 15.73
CA HIS A 202 -2.22 9.80 15.29
C HIS A 202 -3.54 9.34 15.93
N ILE A 203 -3.75 8.02 16.01
CA ILE A 203 -4.97 7.45 16.61
C ILE A 203 -5.05 7.77 18.11
N LEU A 204 -3.94 7.62 18.85
CA LEU A 204 -3.91 7.93 20.28
C LEU A 204 -3.96 9.43 20.55
N ASP A 205 -3.37 10.26 19.70
CA ASP A 205 -3.51 11.73 19.79
C ASP A 205 -4.96 12.15 19.53
N ALA A 206 -5.67 11.49 18.60
CA ALA A 206 -7.10 11.71 18.37
C ALA A 206 -7.96 11.31 19.56
N ALA A 207 -7.64 10.19 20.22
CA ALA A 207 -8.33 9.77 21.43
C ALA A 207 -8.24 10.81 22.56
N VAL A 208 -7.12 11.55 22.63
CA VAL A 208 -6.90 12.62 23.62
C VAL A 208 -7.42 13.99 23.12
N GLY A 209 -7.82 14.12 21.84
CA GLY A 209 -8.28 15.39 21.25
C GLY A 209 -7.18 16.29 20.69
N ASN A 210 -5.97 15.77 20.50
CA ASN A 210 -4.82 16.50 19.96
C ASN A 210 -4.62 16.30 18.44
N PHE A 211 -5.43 15.47 17.78
CA PHE A 211 -5.34 15.26 16.34
C PHE A 211 -6.10 16.33 15.57
N ASP A 212 -5.38 17.17 14.83
CA ASP A 212 -5.96 18.12 13.88
C ASP A 212 -6.03 17.50 12.47
N ALA A 213 -7.24 17.17 12.03
CA ALA A 213 -7.49 16.59 10.71
C ALA A 213 -7.16 17.55 9.56
N VAL A 214 -7.33 18.86 9.76
CA VAL A 214 -7.07 19.89 8.75
C VAL A 214 -5.56 20.09 8.60
N GLU A 215 -4.84 20.21 9.72
CA GLU A 215 -3.37 20.30 9.69
C GLU A 215 -2.76 19.04 9.08
N PHE A 216 -3.26 17.85 9.46
CA PHE A 216 -2.80 16.58 8.90
C PHE A 216 -2.96 16.55 7.37
N ALA A 217 -4.15 16.89 6.86
CA ALA A 217 -4.43 16.92 5.43
C ALA A 217 -3.58 17.95 4.68
N ALA A 218 -3.32 19.12 5.29
CA ALA A 218 -2.49 20.16 4.69
C ALA A 218 -1.00 19.78 4.62
N LYS A 219 -0.47 19.11 5.65
CA LYS A 219 0.96 18.80 5.78
C LYS A 219 1.38 17.53 5.07
N ASN A 220 0.59 16.47 5.19
CA ASN A 220 0.94 15.14 4.69
C ASN A 220 0.19 14.79 3.40
N GLY A 221 -0.71 15.67 2.94
CA GLY A 221 -1.74 15.26 2.01
C GLY A 221 -2.59 14.15 2.64
N GLN A 222 -3.06 13.23 1.82
CA GLN A 222 -3.80 12.04 2.29
C GLN A 222 -2.88 10.85 2.61
N ASP A 223 -1.56 11.05 2.67
CA ASP A 223 -0.60 9.96 2.82
C ASP A 223 0.23 10.10 4.10
N VAL A 224 0.02 9.17 5.05
CA VAL A 224 0.76 9.12 6.32
C VAL A 224 2.27 9.01 6.07
N ASN A 225 2.67 8.34 4.98
CA ASN A 225 4.07 8.10 4.66
C ASN A 225 4.75 9.30 3.99
N HIS A 226 4.02 10.38 3.67
CA HIS A 226 4.54 11.49 2.88
C HIS A 226 5.84 12.10 3.46
N ALA A 227 5.93 12.23 4.79
CA ALA A 227 7.12 12.75 5.45
C ALA A 227 8.36 11.86 5.23
N TYR A 228 8.18 10.54 5.26
CA TYR A 228 9.25 9.57 5.01
C TYR A 228 9.61 9.50 3.52
N SER A 229 8.59 9.50 2.65
CA SER A 229 8.79 9.55 1.20
C SER A 229 9.60 10.77 0.78
N LYS A 230 9.34 11.95 1.37
CA LYS A 230 10.11 13.17 1.07
C LYS A 230 11.57 13.08 1.49
N MET A 231 11.87 12.34 2.56
CA MET A 231 13.25 12.08 2.97
C MET A 231 13.93 11.10 2.02
N ALA A 232 13.23 10.02 1.63
CA ALA A 232 13.73 9.05 0.65
C ALA A 232 13.97 9.71 -0.72
N GLU A 233 13.04 10.54 -1.19
CA GLU A 233 13.14 11.29 -2.44
C GLU A 233 14.36 12.21 -2.46
N ARG A 234 14.67 12.87 -1.35
CA ARG A 234 15.90 13.68 -1.21
C ARG A 234 17.18 12.85 -1.32
N LEU A 235 17.18 11.63 -0.80
CA LEU A 235 18.32 10.72 -0.91
C LEU A 235 18.47 10.22 -2.36
N LEU A 236 17.37 9.78 -2.97
CA LEU A 236 17.35 9.30 -4.36
C LEU A 236 17.75 10.39 -5.36
N THR A 237 17.29 11.63 -5.16
CA THR A 237 17.66 12.76 -6.04
C THR A 237 19.12 13.21 -5.85
N SER A 238 19.72 12.99 -4.68
CA SER A 238 21.12 13.33 -4.42
C SER A 238 22.11 12.37 -5.10
N GLU A 239 21.69 11.15 -5.45
CA GLU A 239 22.52 10.12 -6.09
C GLU A 239 22.44 10.14 -7.63
N ALA A 240 21.67 11.07 -8.21
CA ALA A 240 21.41 11.16 -9.66
C ALA A 240 22.62 11.53 -10.54
N HIS A 241 23.86 11.43 -10.03
CA HIS A 241 25.08 11.53 -10.83
C HIS A 241 25.51 10.20 -11.47
N ILE A 242 24.82 9.09 -11.17
CA ILE A 242 25.00 7.81 -11.87
C ILE A 242 24.54 7.99 -13.33
N GLY A 243 25.31 7.49 -14.29
CA GLY A 243 25.03 7.69 -15.72
C GLY A 243 23.66 7.13 -16.14
N LYS A 244 22.91 7.89 -16.95
CA LYS A 244 21.54 7.51 -17.42
C LYS A 244 21.45 6.12 -18.08
N SER A 245 22.55 5.63 -18.66
CA SER A 245 22.61 4.30 -19.28
C SER A 245 22.45 3.18 -18.25
N ASP A 246 23.06 3.35 -17.07
CA ASP A 246 23.05 2.34 -16.03
C ASP A 246 21.69 2.26 -15.34
N GLU A 247 20.98 3.40 -15.24
CA GLU A 247 19.63 3.46 -14.65
C GLU A 247 18.64 2.55 -15.40
N LYS A 248 18.60 2.64 -16.74
CA LYS A 248 17.73 1.81 -17.58
C LYS A 248 18.05 0.32 -17.42
N LYS A 249 19.35 -0.05 -17.45
CA LYS A 249 19.79 -1.44 -17.24
C LYS A 249 19.40 -1.95 -15.85
N ASN A 250 19.52 -1.11 -14.82
CA ASN A 250 19.11 -1.45 -13.45
C ASN A 250 17.59 -1.63 -13.32
N SER A 251 16.79 -0.82 -14.01
CA SER A 251 15.32 -1.02 -14.07
C SER A 251 14.98 -2.40 -14.62
N TYR A 252 15.68 -2.84 -15.67
CA TYR A 252 15.44 -4.15 -16.28
C TYR A 252 15.81 -5.31 -15.37
N ILE A 253 16.98 -5.24 -14.73
CA ILE A 253 17.41 -6.26 -13.76
C ILE A 253 16.41 -6.34 -12.60
N ALA A 254 15.93 -5.20 -12.09
CA ALA A 254 14.95 -5.19 -11.01
C ALA A 254 13.61 -5.84 -11.41
N LEU A 255 13.13 -5.57 -12.64
CA LEU A 255 11.92 -6.20 -13.18
C LEU A 255 12.09 -7.70 -13.39
N GLU A 256 13.24 -8.15 -13.89
CA GLU A 256 13.55 -9.57 -14.06
C GLU A 256 13.55 -10.30 -12.71
N ILE A 257 14.18 -9.70 -11.68
CA ILE A 257 14.17 -10.24 -10.32
C ILE A 257 12.73 -10.35 -9.80
N ALA A 258 11.93 -9.30 -9.91
CA ALA A 258 10.54 -9.30 -9.47
C ALA A 258 9.70 -10.39 -10.19
N ALA A 259 9.85 -10.50 -11.52
CA ALA A 259 9.21 -11.54 -12.31
C ALA A 259 9.63 -12.96 -11.87
N SER A 260 10.93 -13.15 -11.62
CA SER A 260 11.46 -14.45 -11.18
C SER A 260 10.91 -14.88 -9.82
N LEU A 261 10.63 -13.92 -8.93
CA LEU A 261 10.03 -14.15 -7.61
C LEU A 261 8.55 -14.52 -7.71
N LEU A 262 7.79 -13.86 -8.61
CA LEU A 262 6.38 -14.18 -8.86
C LEU A 262 6.18 -15.61 -9.41
N LYS A 263 7.15 -16.11 -10.17
CA LYS A 263 7.13 -17.47 -10.74
C LYS A 263 7.49 -18.58 -9.73
N LYS A 264 7.91 -18.25 -8.50
CA LYS A 264 8.23 -19.24 -7.46
C LYS A 264 6.94 -19.82 -6.85
N ASP A 265 7.01 -21.04 -6.33
CA ASP A 265 5.87 -21.67 -5.64
C ASP A 265 5.65 -21.16 -4.21
N ARG A 266 6.68 -20.55 -3.61
CA ARG A 266 6.62 -20.08 -2.23
C ARG A 266 5.79 -18.80 -2.13
N MET A 267 4.81 -18.79 -1.24
CA MET A 267 3.95 -17.64 -0.94
C MET A 267 4.76 -16.38 -0.60
N ASP A 268 5.75 -16.48 0.28
CA ASP A 268 6.59 -15.34 0.67
C ASP A 268 7.40 -14.75 -0.50
N ALA A 269 7.89 -15.60 -1.41
CA ALA A 269 8.58 -15.15 -2.61
C ALA A 269 7.63 -14.42 -3.57
N ARG A 270 6.41 -14.92 -3.78
CA ARG A 270 5.38 -14.26 -4.60
C ARG A 270 5.00 -12.89 -4.03
N GLN A 271 4.80 -12.81 -2.71
CA GLN A 271 4.54 -11.55 -2.03
C GLN A 271 5.70 -10.56 -2.24
N LEU A 272 6.95 -11.00 -2.04
CA LEU A 272 8.11 -10.14 -2.23
C LEU A 272 8.23 -9.65 -3.69
N GLY A 273 7.94 -10.51 -4.67
CA GLY A 273 7.89 -10.13 -6.08
C GLY A 273 6.86 -9.04 -6.35
N MET A 274 5.67 -9.17 -5.74
CA MET A 274 4.60 -8.19 -5.90
C MET A 274 4.87 -6.87 -5.17
N GLU A 275 5.40 -6.93 -3.94
CA GLU A 275 5.86 -5.74 -3.21
C GLU A 275 6.94 -4.99 -3.99
N SER A 276 7.85 -5.72 -4.64
CA SER A 276 8.88 -5.14 -5.51
C SER A 276 8.25 -4.41 -6.69
N LEU A 277 7.23 -4.97 -7.35
CA LEU A 277 6.51 -4.29 -8.43
C LEU A 277 5.76 -3.04 -7.95
N CYS A 278 5.17 -3.06 -6.75
CA CYS A 278 4.55 -1.88 -6.15
C CYS A 278 5.56 -0.73 -5.99
N LEU A 279 6.80 -1.03 -5.60
CA LEU A 279 7.87 -0.05 -5.51
C LEU A 279 8.33 0.43 -6.88
N LEU A 280 8.52 -0.49 -7.83
CA LEU A 280 9.01 -0.18 -9.18
C LEU A 280 8.02 0.61 -10.02
N THR A 281 6.72 0.56 -9.72
CA THR A 281 5.68 1.32 -10.44
C THR A 281 5.32 2.66 -9.78
N ASP A 282 5.77 2.91 -8.55
CA ASP A 282 5.48 4.17 -7.83
C ASP A 282 6.61 5.20 -8.05
N PRO A 283 6.37 6.29 -8.81
CA PRO A 283 7.39 7.31 -9.08
C PRO A 283 7.81 8.11 -7.83
N LYS A 284 7.14 7.93 -6.69
CA LYS A 284 7.56 8.52 -5.41
C LYS A 284 8.55 7.64 -4.64
N LYS A 285 8.66 6.36 -5.01
CA LYS A 285 9.50 5.37 -4.35
C LYS A 285 10.66 4.90 -5.22
N THR A 286 10.54 5.04 -6.53
CA THR A 286 11.61 4.82 -7.50
C THR A 286 11.81 6.04 -8.39
N CYS A 287 12.83 6.02 -9.24
CA CYS A 287 13.01 7.06 -10.25
C CYS A 287 11.91 6.99 -11.32
N LEU A 288 11.57 8.15 -11.88
CA LEU A 288 10.50 8.27 -12.88
C LEU A 288 10.74 7.38 -14.11
N SER A 289 12.00 7.26 -14.56
CA SER A 289 12.35 6.41 -15.70
C SER A 289 12.01 4.93 -15.45
N THR A 290 12.38 4.40 -14.27
CA THR A 290 12.05 3.04 -13.83
C THR A 290 10.55 2.87 -13.71
N ALA A 291 9.85 3.84 -13.10
CA ALA A 291 8.39 3.80 -12.98
C ALA A 291 7.70 3.70 -14.34
N ILE A 292 8.15 4.45 -15.35
CA ILE A 292 7.63 4.38 -16.72
C ILE A 292 7.88 3.01 -17.33
N ILE A 293 9.10 2.50 -17.24
CA ILE A 293 9.48 1.19 -17.79
C ILE A 293 8.63 0.08 -17.16
N ALA A 294 8.55 0.06 -15.82
CA ALA A 294 7.76 -0.92 -15.09
C ALA A 294 6.26 -0.83 -15.43
N SER A 295 5.72 0.39 -15.53
CA SER A 295 4.31 0.63 -15.87
C SER A 295 3.98 0.13 -17.27
N ARG A 296 4.89 0.29 -18.24
CA ARG A 296 4.72 -0.27 -19.59
C ARG A 296 4.74 -1.79 -19.59
N VAL A 297 5.65 -2.41 -18.83
CA VAL A 297 5.67 -3.88 -18.71
C VAL A 297 4.36 -4.39 -18.10
N VAL A 298 3.80 -3.71 -17.10
CA VAL A 298 2.51 -4.07 -16.50
C VAL A 298 1.35 -3.90 -17.48
N LEU A 299 1.29 -2.79 -18.22
CA LEU A 299 0.14 -2.45 -19.06
C LEU A 299 0.19 -3.06 -20.46
N LEU A 300 1.38 -3.15 -21.06
CA LEU A 300 1.59 -3.58 -22.45
C LEU A 300 2.31 -4.92 -22.55
N GLY A 301 2.90 -5.43 -21.45
CA GLY A 301 3.70 -6.65 -21.48
C GLY A 301 5.11 -6.44 -22.07
N THR A 302 5.45 -5.21 -22.44
CA THR A 302 6.76 -4.85 -23.02
C THR A 302 7.29 -3.57 -22.41
N ALA A 303 8.62 -3.47 -22.34
CA ALA A 303 9.30 -2.25 -21.92
C ALA A 303 9.69 -1.34 -23.09
N LEU A 304 9.56 -1.80 -24.32
CA LEU A 304 10.00 -1.07 -25.51
C LEU A 304 9.11 0.15 -25.75
N ASP A 305 9.74 1.24 -26.18
CA ASP A 305 9.03 2.37 -26.75
C ASP A 305 8.85 2.08 -28.24
N GLU A 306 7.61 1.92 -28.69
CA GLU A 306 7.28 1.66 -30.10
C GLU A 306 7.78 2.77 -31.04
N LYS A 307 8.22 3.91 -30.50
CA LYS A 307 8.59 5.13 -31.24
C LYS A 307 10.05 5.23 -31.67
N LYS A 308 10.91 4.25 -31.41
CA LYS A 308 12.28 4.27 -31.96
C LYS A 308 12.24 3.81 -33.42
N ASP A 309 12.12 4.79 -34.31
CA ASP A 309 12.31 4.65 -35.76
C ASP A 309 13.59 3.86 -36.06
N SER A 310 13.42 2.60 -36.48
CA SER A 310 14.23 1.69 -37.34
C SER A 310 15.76 1.85 -37.53
N GLY A 311 16.43 2.75 -36.84
CA GLY A 311 17.87 2.89 -36.81
C GLY A 311 18.44 1.80 -35.92
N ALA A 312 19.18 0.88 -36.54
CA ALA A 312 19.97 -0.21 -35.96
C ALA A 312 19.93 -0.23 -34.42
N LEU A 313 19.01 -1.02 -33.86
CA LEU A 313 19.04 -1.35 -32.44
C LEU A 313 20.39 -2.04 -32.19
N ASP A 314 21.18 -1.51 -31.27
CA ASP A 314 22.40 -2.18 -30.82
C ASP A 314 22.04 -3.60 -30.39
N GLU A 315 22.83 -4.60 -30.78
CA GLU A 315 22.55 -6.01 -30.50
C GLU A 315 22.36 -6.31 -28.99
N GLU A 316 22.86 -5.44 -28.10
CA GLU A 316 22.59 -5.49 -26.65
C GLU A 316 21.12 -5.22 -26.28
N ASP A 317 20.40 -4.37 -27.04
CA ASP A 317 18.98 -4.08 -26.80
C ASP A 317 18.07 -5.23 -27.31
N ILE A 318 18.55 -6.08 -28.22
CA ILE A 318 17.80 -7.23 -28.78
C ILE A 318 17.78 -8.43 -27.81
N MET A 319 18.79 -8.58 -26.95
CA MET A 319 18.93 -9.76 -26.09
C MET A 319 17.98 -9.75 -24.87
N PHE A 320 17.34 -8.63 -24.55
CA PHE A 320 16.34 -8.51 -23.48
C PHE A 320 14.92 -8.41 -24.05
N GLU A 321 14.46 -9.48 -24.69
CA GLU A 321 13.05 -9.62 -25.05
C GLU A 321 12.22 -9.83 -23.77
N MET A 322 11.85 -8.71 -23.12
CA MET A 322 11.06 -8.69 -21.89
C MET A 322 9.59 -9.10 -22.08
N SER A 323 9.19 -9.40 -23.31
CA SER A 323 7.86 -9.92 -23.70
C SER A 323 7.44 -11.17 -22.91
N HIS A 324 8.39 -11.86 -22.26
CA HIS A 324 8.16 -13.15 -21.62
C HIS A 324 8.27 -13.14 -20.08
N LEU A 325 8.29 -11.95 -19.46
CA LEU A 325 8.37 -11.90 -17.99
C LEU A 325 7.11 -12.46 -17.31
N GLY A 326 5.96 -12.47 -17.98
CA GLY A 326 4.70 -12.98 -17.41
C GLY A 326 4.11 -12.05 -16.35
N ILE A 327 4.64 -10.83 -16.19
CA ILE A 327 4.20 -9.87 -15.17
C ILE A 327 2.77 -9.42 -15.45
N ARG A 328 2.47 -9.04 -16.71
CA ARG A 328 1.14 -8.56 -17.11
C ARG A 328 0.07 -9.61 -16.83
N GLU A 329 0.32 -10.84 -17.23
CA GLU A 329 -0.55 -12.00 -17.04
C GLU A 329 -0.75 -12.29 -15.56
N ALA A 330 0.32 -12.24 -14.75
CA ALA A 330 0.24 -12.41 -13.31
C ALA A 330 -0.62 -11.32 -12.64
N ILE A 331 -0.47 -10.06 -13.06
CA ILE A 331 -1.28 -8.94 -12.55
C ILE A 331 -2.75 -9.08 -12.95
N LEU A 332 -3.04 -9.36 -14.22
CA LEU A 332 -4.40 -9.56 -14.70
C LEU A 332 -5.05 -10.75 -13.99
N SER A 333 -4.34 -11.86 -13.85
CA SER A 333 -4.84 -13.05 -13.16
C SER A 333 -5.16 -12.78 -11.69
N LEU A 334 -4.29 -12.07 -10.98
CA LEU A 334 -4.55 -11.66 -9.59
C LEU A 334 -5.72 -10.69 -9.47
N VAL A 335 -5.83 -9.71 -10.37
CA VAL A 335 -6.92 -8.72 -10.33
C VAL A 335 -8.27 -9.37 -10.67
N GLN A 336 -8.33 -10.25 -11.67
CA GLN A 336 -9.58 -10.83 -12.16
C GLN A 336 -10.01 -12.09 -11.40
N PHE A 337 -9.06 -12.93 -10.98
CA PHE A 337 -9.34 -14.24 -10.38
C PHE A 337 -8.87 -14.36 -8.92
N ARG A 338 -8.18 -13.35 -8.38
CA ARG A 338 -7.62 -13.38 -7.02
C ARG A 338 -6.69 -14.58 -6.78
N ARG A 339 -6.01 -15.07 -7.82
CA ARG A 339 -5.06 -16.20 -7.72
C ARG A 339 -3.91 -16.07 -8.72
N LEU A 340 -2.78 -16.71 -8.41
CA LEU A 340 -1.66 -16.94 -9.34
C LEU A 340 -1.63 -18.43 -9.70
N GLY A 341 -1.77 -18.77 -10.98
CA GLY A 341 -1.71 -20.15 -11.46
C GLY A 341 -2.10 -20.29 -12.93
N ASP A 342 -1.44 -21.23 -13.61
CA ASP A 342 -1.67 -21.63 -15.00
C ASP A 342 -2.65 -22.81 -15.03
N ASP A 343 -3.78 -22.64 -14.34
CA ASP A 343 -4.69 -23.76 -14.13
C ASP A 343 -5.74 -23.71 -15.22
N GLY A 344 -5.48 -24.40 -16.33
CA GLY A 344 -6.41 -24.67 -17.44
C GLY A 344 -7.72 -25.37 -17.06
N ASP A 345 -8.09 -25.40 -15.77
CA ASP A 345 -9.31 -25.95 -15.19
C ASP A 345 -10.21 -24.81 -14.65
N TYR A 346 -10.39 -23.74 -15.42
CA TYR A 346 -11.47 -22.75 -15.20
C TYR A 346 -12.78 -23.30 -15.77
N ASP A 347 -13.23 -24.48 -15.30
CA ASP A 347 -14.58 -24.97 -15.62
C ASP A 347 -15.59 -24.09 -14.85
N ASP A 348 -16.00 -23.01 -15.52
CA ASP A 348 -16.88 -21.89 -15.13
C ASP A 348 -18.32 -22.28 -14.74
N ASP A 349 -18.59 -23.57 -14.50
CA ASP A 349 -19.95 -24.12 -14.36
C ASP A 349 -20.29 -24.60 -12.94
N SER A 350 -19.45 -24.33 -11.92
CA SER A 350 -19.78 -24.70 -10.53
C SER A 350 -20.38 -23.55 -9.71
N ASP A 351 -21.63 -23.27 -10.04
CA ASP A 351 -22.73 -22.74 -9.21
C ASP A 351 -22.47 -22.84 -7.67
N ASP A 352 -22.07 -21.70 -7.08
CA ASP A 352 -22.27 -21.13 -5.73
C ASP A 352 -22.23 -22.01 -4.45
N GLY A 353 -21.95 -23.31 -4.52
CA GLY A 353 -22.07 -24.24 -3.38
C GLY A 353 -20.80 -24.97 -2.98
N ALA A 354 -19.78 -25.01 -3.83
CA ALA A 354 -18.51 -25.63 -3.50
C ALA A 354 -17.71 -24.69 -2.57
N GLN A 355 -18.00 -24.77 -1.27
CA GLN A 355 -17.25 -24.10 -0.21
C GLN A 355 -15.76 -24.13 -0.56
N ASP A 356 -15.18 -22.94 -0.65
CA ASP A 356 -13.76 -22.69 -0.86
C ASP A 356 -12.94 -23.54 0.12
N ARG A 357 -12.52 -24.74 -0.31
CA ARG A 357 -11.75 -25.69 0.50
C ARG A 357 -10.29 -25.26 0.68
N ARG A 358 -9.93 -24.07 0.20
CA ARG A 358 -8.57 -23.54 0.37
C ARG A 358 -8.27 -23.31 1.84
N HIS A 359 -7.00 -23.45 2.17
CA HIS A 359 -6.52 -23.19 3.51
C HIS A 359 -6.74 -21.69 3.84
N PRO A 360 -7.24 -21.32 5.04
CA PRO A 360 -7.47 -19.92 5.40
C PRO A 360 -6.24 -19.02 5.17
N GLU A 361 -5.04 -19.53 5.45
CA GLU A 361 -3.78 -18.81 5.24
C GLU A 361 -3.51 -18.52 3.75
N GLU A 362 -3.86 -19.43 2.85
CA GLU A 362 -3.67 -19.25 1.41
C GLU A 362 -4.66 -18.19 0.88
N LYS A 363 -5.89 -18.19 1.40
CA LYS A 363 -6.88 -17.17 1.08
C LYS A 363 -6.43 -15.79 1.53
N GLU A 364 -5.93 -15.65 2.76
CA GLU A 364 -5.37 -14.39 3.26
C GLU A 364 -4.18 -13.92 2.41
N HIS A 365 -3.30 -14.84 2.03
CA HIS A 365 -2.17 -14.54 1.18
C HIS A 365 -2.60 -14.07 -0.23
N ASN A 366 -3.56 -14.74 -0.85
CA ASN A 366 -4.10 -14.36 -2.15
C ASN A 366 -4.85 -13.01 -2.10
N ASP A 367 -5.56 -12.73 -1.00
CA ASP A 367 -6.19 -11.43 -0.78
C ASP A 367 -5.15 -10.29 -0.70
N LEU A 368 -4.01 -10.54 -0.04
CA LEU A 368 -2.88 -9.61 -0.01
C LEU A 368 -2.29 -9.41 -1.41
N LEU A 369 -2.02 -10.48 -2.15
CA LEU A 369 -1.49 -10.39 -3.51
C LEU A 369 -2.44 -9.66 -4.47
N HIS A 370 -3.75 -9.89 -4.34
CA HIS A 370 -4.76 -9.18 -5.12
C HIS A 370 -4.72 -7.67 -4.85
N ASN A 371 -4.65 -7.27 -3.57
CA ASN A 371 -4.54 -5.86 -3.21
C ASN A 371 -3.26 -5.22 -3.76
N LEU A 372 -2.12 -5.91 -3.64
CA LEU A 372 -0.86 -5.43 -4.21
C LEU A 372 -0.93 -5.34 -5.74
N ALA A 373 -1.54 -6.31 -6.42
CA ALA A 373 -1.74 -6.26 -7.88
C ALA A 373 -2.62 -5.08 -8.32
N LEU A 374 -3.69 -4.77 -7.56
CA LEU A 374 -4.49 -3.56 -7.77
C LEU A 374 -3.65 -2.30 -7.58
N ALA A 375 -2.73 -2.27 -6.60
CA ALA A 375 -1.84 -1.15 -6.38
C ALA A 375 -0.83 -0.97 -7.52
N VAL A 376 -0.22 -2.05 -8.00
CA VAL A 376 0.66 -2.05 -9.18
C VAL A 376 -0.07 -1.51 -10.40
N LEU A 377 -1.30 -1.99 -10.66
CA LEU A 377 -2.11 -1.52 -11.79
C LEU A 377 -2.48 -0.04 -11.65
N ALA A 378 -2.92 0.39 -10.47
CA ALA A 378 -3.28 1.78 -10.20
C ALA A 378 -2.08 2.73 -10.38
N ASN A 379 -0.91 2.35 -9.87
CA ASN A 379 0.32 3.09 -10.06
C ASN A 379 0.69 3.20 -11.54
N SER A 380 0.61 2.07 -12.27
CA SER A 380 0.99 2.01 -13.68
C SER A 380 0.11 2.91 -14.55
N LEU A 381 -1.21 2.86 -14.34
CA LEU A 381 -2.16 3.72 -15.05
C LEU A 381 -1.92 5.21 -14.73
N ALA A 382 -1.66 5.55 -13.47
CA ALA A 382 -1.38 6.91 -13.05
C ALA A 382 -0.05 7.45 -13.63
N VAL A 383 0.99 6.62 -13.77
CA VAL A 383 2.25 7.01 -14.40
C VAL A 383 2.00 7.38 -15.85
N ILE A 384 1.30 6.54 -16.62
CA ILE A 384 1.03 6.80 -18.04
C ILE A 384 0.15 8.04 -18.23
N GLU A 385 -0.90 8.21 -17.42
CA GLU A 385 -1.76 9.41 -17.44
C GLU A 385 -0.96 10.71 -17.27
N ASN A 386 0.08 10.69 -16.43
CA ASN A 386 0.93 11.86 -16.18
C ASN A 386 2.07 12.03 -17.19
N CYS A 387 2.56 10.95 -17.81
CA CYS A 387 3.66 11.02 -18.77
C CYS A 387 3.26 11.68 -20.09
N ASP A 388 2.01 11.53 -20.52
CA ASP A 388 1.51 12.19 -21.73
C ASP A 388 1.48 13.73 -21.62
N MET A 389 1.64 14.27 -20.40
CA MET A 389 1.58 15.70 -20.12
C MET A 389 2.95 16.40 -20.15
N GLU A 390 4.07 15.68 -20.28
CA GLU A 390 5.43 16.26 -20.31
C GLU A 390 5.73 16.85 -21.71
N PRO A 391 5.66 18.19 -21.90
CA PRO A 391 5.69 18.81 -23.23
C PRO A 391 7.08 18.79 -23.85
N ALA A 392 8.13 18.49 -23.07
CA ALA A 392 9.50 18.41 -23.56
C ALA A 392 9.70 17.25 -24.56
N LEU A 393 8.94 16.16 -24.41
CA LEU A 393 8.93 15.03 -25.35
C LEU A 393 7.90 15.20 -26.48
N ALA A 394 6.84 15.98 -26.25
CA ALA A 394 5.75 16.14 -27.22
C ALA A 394 6.08 17.05 -28.44
N LYS A 395 7.11 17.90 -28.34
CA LYS A 395 7.42 18.93 -29.36
C LYS A 395 7.84 18.38 -30.72
N ASN A 396 8.23 17.11 -30.83
CA ASN A 396 8.71 16.52 -32.08
C ASN A 396 7.62 15.79 -32.91
N HIS A 397 6.36 15.77 -32.44
CA HIS A 397 5.33 14.87 -32.99
C HIS A 397 4.02 15.56 -33.42
N ALA A 398 4.04 16.86 -33.73
CA ALA A 398 2.83 17.60 -34.06
C ALA A 398 2.26 17.34 -35.47
N ASP A 399 2.94 16.58 -36.34
CA ASP A 399 2.64 16.56 -37.79
C ASP A 399 2.10 15.23 -38.33
N SER A 400 2.06 14.16 -37.53
CA SER A 400 1.45 12.88 -37.96
C SER A 400 0.02 12.80 -37.43
N GLY A 401 -0.97 13.16 -38.26
CA GLY A 401 -2.41 13.09 -37.95
C GLY A 401 -2.98 11.69 -37.68
N GLU A 402 -2.15 10.70 -37.37
CA GLU A 402 -2.58 9.39 -36.88
C GLU A 402 -3.05 9.52 -35.43
N SER A 403 -4.28 9.07 -35.22
CA SER A 403 -4.92 9.02 -33.91
C SER A 403 -4.03 8.23 -32.96
N LYS A 404 -3.35 8.93 -32.04
CA LYS A 404 -2.65 8.31 -30.91
C LYS A 404 -3.67 7.44 -30.17
N THR A 405 -3.71 6.15 -30.48
CA THR A 405 -4.44 5.16 -29.70
C THR A 405 -3.91 5.28 -28.29
N CYS A 406 -4.79 5.55 -27.33
CA CYS A 406 -4.34 5.72 -25.97
C CYS A 406 -3.80 4.37 -25.48
N VAL A 407 -2.69 4.35 -24.76
CA VAL A 407 -2.16 3.14 -24.08
C VAL A 407 -3.26 2.45 -23.27
N ALA A 408 -4.21 3.22 -22.73
CA ALA A 408 -5.39 2.69 -22.05
C ALA A 408 -6.33 1.89 -22.97
N ASP A 409 -6.55 2.31 -24.21
CA ASP A 409 -7.39 1.59 -25.17
C ASP A 409 -6.75 0.27 -25.58
N CYS A 410 -5.43 0.27 -25.85
CA CYS A 410 -4.67 -0.96 -26.11
C CYS A 410 -4.73 -1.89 -24.90
N PHE A 411 -4.48 -1.38 -23.69
CA PHE A 411 -4.56 -2.16 -22.46
C PHE A 411 -5.93 -2.83 -22.29
N LEU A 412 -7.03 -2.10 -22.52
CA LEU A 412 -8.39 -2.63 -22.37
C LEU A 412 -8.70 -3.73 -23.39
N SER A 413 -8.32 -3.53 -24.65
CA SER A 413 -8.52 -4.52 -25.73
C SER A 413 -7.75 -5.81 -25.44
N ASP A 414 -6.45 -5.67 -25.18
CA ASP A 414 -5.58 -6.80 -24.92
C ASP A 414 -5.93 -7.53 -23.62
N ALA A 415 -6.32 -6.81 -22.56
CA ALA A 415 -6.69 -7.45 -21.29
C ALA A 415 -7.90 -8.37 -21.47
N GLU A 416 -8.85 -7.98 -22.31
CA GLU A 416 -9.99 -8.81 -22.70
C GLU A 416 -9.56 -10.02 -23.53
N GLU A 417 -8.58 -9.86 -24.43
CA GLU A 417 -8.03 -10.98 -25.22
C GLU A 417 -7.27 -12.00 -24.36
N ILE A 418 -6.38 -11.53 -23.48
CA ILE A 418 -5.52 -12.38 -22.64
C ILE A 418 -6.35 -13.17 -21.62
N SER A 419 -7.28 -12.48 -20.95
CA SER A 419 -8.02 -13.09 -19.83
C SER A 419 -9.36 -13.67 -20.23
N LYS A 420 -9.94 -13.26 -21.37
CA LYS A 420 -11.35 -13.49 -21.74
C LYS A 420 -12.37 -12.89 -20.77
N HIS A 421 -11.93 -12.02 -19.85
CA HIS A 421 -12.77 -11.33 -18.90
C HIS A 421 -12.67 -9.81 -19.06
N ASP A 422 -13.80 -9.14 -18.87
CA ASP A 422 -13.88 -7.68 -18.89
C ASP A 422 -13.27 -7.09 -17.61
N ILE A 423 -12.06 -6.54 -17.74
CA ILE A 423 -11.34 -5.90 -16.63
C ILE A 423 -12.12 -4.72 -16.02
N LEU A 424 -12.91 -3.96 -16.80
CA LEU A 424 -13.72 -2.87 -16.25
C LEU A 424 -14.84 -3.41 -15.37
N LYS A 425 -15.49 -4.51 -15.79
CA LYS A 425 -16.52 -5.19 -14.98
C LYS A 425 -15.92 -5.68 -13.66
N THR A 426 -14.72 -6.27 -13.69
CA THR A 426 -14.00 -6.69 -12.48
C THR A 426 -13.72 -5.52 -11.55
N LEU A 427 -13.12 -4.44 -12.07
CA LEU A 427 -12.81 -3.25 -11.26
C LEU A 427 -14.07 -2.62 -10.66
N ILE A 428 -15.15 -2.46 -11.44
CA ILE A 428 -16.44 -1.96 -10.93
C ILE A 428 -16.99 -2.90 -9.85
N GLY A 429 -16.85 -4.22 -10.02
CA GLY A 429 -17.22 -5.21 -9.00
C GLY A 429 -16.45 -5.01 -7.69
N GLU A 430 -15.14 -4.83 -7.75
CA GLU A 430 -14.30 -4.57 -6.57
C GLU A 430 -14.63 -3.22 -5.90
N LEU A 431 -14.94 -2.19 -6.68
CA LEU A 431 -15.43 -0.91 -6.15
C LEU A 431 -16.76 -1.08 -5.41
N GLY A 432 -17.65 -1.95 -5.89
CA GLY A 432 -18.92 -2.28 -5.25
C GLY A 432 -18.77 -2.96 -3.88
N ARG A 433 -17.58 -3.47 -3.55
CA ARG A 433 -17.26 -4.11 -2.26
C ARG A 433 -16.70 -3.13 -1.22
N ALA A 434 -16.80 -1.83 -1.47
CA ALA A 434 -16.27 -0.76 -0.62
C ALA A 434 -16.60 -0.89 0.87
N SER A 435 -17.77 -1.42 1.24
CA SER A 435 -18.17 -1.56 2.65
C SER A 435 -17.35 -2.60 3.42
N GLY A 436 -16.89 -3.66 2.75
CA GLY A 436 -16.11 -4.74 3.38
C GLY A 436 -14.62 -4.72 3.04
N LYS A 437 -14.26 -4.19 1.86
CA LYS A 437 -12.89 -4.09 1.37
C LYS A 437 -12.59 -2.67 0.83
N PRO A 438 -12.60 -1.63 1.69
CA PRO A 438 -12.42 -0.24 1.27
C PRO A 438 -11.05 0.03 0.61
N HIS A 439 -10.00 -0.72 0.97
CA HIS A 439 -8.67 -0.57 0.33
C HIS A 439 -8.68 -1.08 -1.11
N ASP A 440 -9.20 -2.28 -1.36
CA ASP A 440 -9.38 -2.83 -2.72
C ASP A 440 -10.25 -1.89 -3.56
N ALA A 441 -11.37 -1.44 -3.00
CA ALA A 441 -12.27 -0.50 -3.65
C ALA A 441 -11.59 0.85 -3.96
N CYS A 442 -10.73 1.35 -3.06
CA CYS A 442 -9.98 2.59 -3.28
C CYS A 442 -8.98 2.45 -4.42
N LEU A 443 -8.25 1.33 -4.49
CA LEU A 443 -7.30 1.07 -5.58
C LEU A 443 -8.04 0.87 -6.90
N SER A 444 -9.15 0.14 -6.89
CA SER A 444 -10.03 -0.01 -8.05
C SER A 444 -10.57 1.34 -8.54
N ALA A 445 -11.01 2.22 -7.64
CA ALA A 445 -11.42 3.58 -7.96
C ALA A 445 -10.30 4.37 -8.65
N LYS A 446 -9.04 4.22 -8.22
CA LYS A 446 -7.89 4.85 -8.89
C LYS A 446 -7.72 4.34 -10.31
N CYS A 447 -7.72 3.01 -10.51
CA CYS A 447 -7.63 2.40 -11.84
C CYS A 447 -8.73 2.93 -12.77
N LEU A 448 -9.99 2.90 -12.30
CA LEU A 448 -11.15 3.38 -13.04
C LEU A 448 -11.05 4.88 -13.34
N GLY A 449 -10.57 5.69 -12.39
CA GLY A 449 -10.34 7.12 -12.58
C GLY A 449 -9.40 7.39 -13.75
N SER A 450 -8.22 6.77 -13.76
CA SER A 450 -7.23 6.94 -14.84
C SER A 450 -7.74 6.40 -16.18
N LEU A 451 -8.36 5.22 -16.20
CA LEU A 451 -8.95 4.65 -17.43
C LEU A 451 -10.06 5.55 -17.99
N PHE A 452 -10.95 6.05 -17.13
CA PHE A 452 -12.02 6.94 -17.56
C PHE A 452 -11.53 8.32 -17.94
N THR A 453 -10.39 8.81 -17.46
CA THR A 453 -9.81 10.04 -17.99
C THR A 453 -9.25 9.80 -19.38
N ALA A 454 -8.48 8.73 -19.54
CA ALA A 454 -7.68 8.44 -20.72
C ALA A 454 -8.49 7.90 -21.92
N SER A 455 -9.53 7.10 -21.69
CA SER A 455 -10.28 6.39 -22.74
C SER A 455 -11.75 6.80 -22.83
N LYS A 456 -12.20 7.20 -24.02
CA LYS A 456 -13.62 7.43 -24.33
C LYS A 456 -14.42 6.13 -24.32
N ASP A 457 -13.82 5.05 -24.81
CA ASP A 457 -14.45 3.74 -24.90
C ASP A 457 -14.67 3.14 -23.50
N ALA A 458 -13.71 3.31 -22.58
CA ALA A 458 -13.89 2.95 -21.19
C ALA A 458 -15.08 3.67 -20.54
N ARG A 459 -15.25 4.97 -20.81
CA ARG A 459 -16.40 5.75 -20.30
C ARG A 459 -17.73 5.25 -20.86
N ARG A 460 -17.79 4.92 -22.16
CA ARG A 460 -19.00 4.35 -22.79
C ARG A 460 -19.35 3.00 -22.16
N ARG A 461 -18.38 2.08 -22.06
CA ARG A 461 -18.56 0.76 -21.44
C ARG A 461 -18.97 0.87 -19.97
N ALA A 462 -18.45 1.85 -19.23
CA ALA A 462 -18.86 2.13 -17.85
C ALA A 462 -20.33 2.57 -17.73
N GLN A 463 -20.85 3.33 -18.70
CA GLN A 463 -22.27 3.72 -18.73
C GLN A 463 -23.16 2.50 -18.97
N GLU A 464 -22.77 1.61 -19.89
CA GLU A 464 -23.46 0.34 -20.17
C GLU A 464 -23.51 -0.56 -18.92
N LEU A 465 -22.41 -0.61 -18.17
CA LEU A 465 -22.30 -1.34 -16.90
C LEU A 465 -22.97 -0.65 -15.70
N LYS A 466 -23.63 0.50 -15.91
CA LYS A 466 -24.27 1.31 -14.84
C LYS A 466 -23.30 1.67 -13.70
N ALA A 467 -22.02 1.89 -14.03
CA ALA A 467 -20.94 2.13 -13.06
C ALA A 467 -21.23 3.30 -12.12
N LEU A 468 -21.93 4.34 -12.59
CA LEU A 468 -22.25 5.52 -11.79
C LEU A 468 -23.00 5.19 -10.49
N LYS A 469 -23.90 4.20 -10.51
CA LYS A 469 -24.62 3.76 -9.29
C LYS A 469 -23.65 3.18 -8.27
N VAL A 470 -22.74 2.31 -8.72
CA VAL A 470 -21.72 1.66 -7.87
C VAL A 470 -20.76 2.69 -7.30
N VAL A 471 -20.31 3.64 -8.13
CA VAL A 471 -19.42 4.73 -7.71
C VAL A 471 -20.08 5.60 -6.63
N ASN A 472 -21.37 5.94 -6.77
CA ASN A 472 -22.08 6.72 -5.76
C ASN A 472 -22.21 5.97 -4.43
N THR A 473 -22.51 4.67 -4.46
CA THR A 473 -22.51 3.85 -3.23
C THR A 473 -21.13 3.80 -2.58
N ALA A 474 -20.06 3.62 -3.37
CA ALA A 474 -18.70 3.65 -2.85
C ALA A 474 -18.30 5.04 -2.30
N LEU A 475 -18.78 6.12 -2.91
CA LEU A 475 -18.59 7.48 -2.43
C LEU A 475 -19.24 7.69 -1.05
N GLU A 476 -20.47 7.23 -0.85
CA GLU A 476 -21.16 7.28 0.44
C GLU A 476 -20.38 6.50 1.52
N VAL A 477 -19.86 5.32 1.18
CA VAL A 477 -18.99 4.55 2.09
C VAL A 477 -17.72 5.32 2.42
N GLY A 478 -17.05 5.90 1.41
CA GLY A 478 -15.85 6.70 1.58
C GLY A 478 -16.06 7.91 2.49
N GLN A 479 -17.15 8.66 2.28
CA GLN A 479 -17.52 9.82 3.11
C GLN A 479 -17.67 9.46 4.59
N ARG A 480 -18.10 8.23 4.87
CA ARG A 480 -18.31 7.75 6.24
C ARG A 480 -17.07 7.12 6.86
N THR A 481 -16.25 6.41 6.08
CA THR A 481 -15.25 5.48 6.64
C THR A 481 -13.85 5.60 6.04
N HIS A 482 -13.67 6.23 4.89
CA HIS A 482 -12.40 6.13 4.16
C HIS A 482 -12.15 7.31 3.20
N VAL A 483 -11.39 8.33 3.64
CA VAL A 483 -11.24 9.59 2.90
C VAL A 483 -10.54 9.45 1.53
N LYS A 484 -9.59 8.51 1.39
CA LYS A 484 -8.96 8.22 0.09
C LYS A 484 -9.99 7.69 -0.91
N LEU A 485 -10.91 6.84 -0.46
CA LEU A 485 -11.95 6.28 -1.33
C LEU A 485 -12.94 7.37 -1.75
N GLU A 486 -13.35 8.22 -0.81
CA GLU A 486 -14.17 9.41 -1.10
C GLU A 486 -13.54 10.26 -2.21
N THR A 487 -12.24 10.50 -2.10
CA THR A 487 -11.52 11.39 -3.01
C THR A 487 -11.48 10.83 -4.42
N GLU A 488 -11.13 9.56 -4.56
CA GLU A 488 -11.03 8.91 -5.87
C GLU A 488 -12.40 8.72 -6.52
N THR A 489 -13.42 8.30 -5.76
CA THR A 489 -14.79 8.18 -6.28
C THR A 489 -15.37 9.53 -6.70
N ARG A 490 -15.08 10.62 -5.98
CA ARG A 490 -15.51 11.98 -6.37
C ARG A 490 -14.89 12.42 -7.70
N LYS A 491 -13.62 12.06 -7.97
CA LYS A 491 -13.00 12.30 -9.30
C LYS A 491 -13.74 11.54 -10.39
N ILE A 492 -14.04 10.25 -10.18
CA ILE A 492 -14.79 9.43 -11.14
C ILE A 492 -16.17 10.03 -11.44
N VAL A 493 -16.93 10.44 -10.41
CA VAL A 493 -18.25 11.07 -10.59
C VAL A 493 -18.14 12.30 -11.48
N LYS A 494 -17.13 13.15 -11.25
CA LYS A 494 -16.87 14.33 -12.09
C LYS A 494 -16.60 13.94 -13.54
N THR A 495 -15.71 12.97 -13.78
CA THR A 495 -15.34 12.51 -15.12
C THR A 495 -16.53 11.89 -15.89
N LEU A 496 -17.32 11.04 -15.23
CA LEU A 496 -18.49 10.41 -15.86
C LEU A 496 -19.61 11.41 -16.12
N SER A 497 -19.79 12.41 -15.26
CA SER A 497 -20.83 13.45 -15.43
C SER A 497 -20.56 14.38 -16.61
N LEU A 498 -19.29 14.66 -16.91
CA LEU A 498 -18.90 15.50 -18.06
C LEU A 498 -19.19 14.84 -19.42
N THR A 499 -19.34 13.52 -19.45
CA THR A 499 -19.47 12.75 -20.70
C THR A 499 -20.92 12.43 -21.04
N ARG A 500 -21.89 12.92 -20.26
CA ARG A 500 -23.30 12.71 -20.60
C ARG A 500 -23.56 13.37 -21.95
N PRO A 501 -23.84 12.60 -23.02
CA PRO A 501 -24.19 13.22 -24.28
C PRO A 501 -25.38 14.11 -23.98
N LEU A 502 -25.35 15.35 -24.48
CA LEU A 502 -26.54 16.17 -24.54
C LEU A 502 -27.56 15.30 -25.29
N GLU A 503 -28.48 14.67 -24.56
CA GLU A 503 -29.63 14.02 -25.18
C GLU A 503 -30.17 15.08 -26.15
N PRO A 504 -30.28 14.77 -27.44
CA PRO A 504 -30.81 15.75 -28.39
C PRO A 504 -32.17 16.12 -27.83
N ALA A 505 -32.29 17.37 -27.39
CA ALA A 505 -33.52 17.88 -26.79
C ALA A 505 -34.63 17.50 -27.75
N ALA A 506 -35.54 16.63 -27.30
CA ALA A 506 -36.59 16.09 -28.15
C ALA A 506 -37.36 17.29 -28.71
N LEU A 507 -37.12 17.57 -29.99
CA LEU A 507 -37.75 18.65 -30.75
C LEU A 507 -39.13 18.21 -31.23
#